data_AF-A0A9E0X6K8-F1
#
_entry.id   AF-A0A9E0X6K8-F1
#
_cell.length_a   1.000
_cell.length_b   1.000
_cell.length_c   1.000
_cell.angle_alpha   90.00
_cell.angle_beta   90.00
_cell.angle_gamma   90.00
#
_symmetry.space_group_name_H-M   'P 1'
#
loop_
_entity.id
_entity.type
_entity.pdbx_description
1 polymer ?
#
loop_
_entity_poly.entity_id
_entity_poly.type
_entity_poly.pdbx_seq_one_letter_code
_entity_poly.pdbx_strand_id
1 'polypeptide(L)'
;MEKSWKAAIIRVLCESDSPLHYTDISEQILSRGYYETDGATPAATVNAQIASSIKHDGEKSPFVRVGKGIFALKTALTVLPATPEKQKKPTPEPIFDAEASDSIIRSFGMYWQRDLVVWRNDPKLFGKQQATSKPIDFGKQKGIYILYDHHTVVYVGRSVDRPLGKRLFEHTVDRLGSRWNRFSWFGLLDATDDGGLKETPFSNSLSSIIASLEALLIEALEPPQNRKRGDDFSAIEYIQDIDPELREREIQSTLRSIEQKMRGGS
;
A
#
# COMPACT_ATOMS: atom_id res chain seq x y z
N MET A 1 -10.05 4.77 22.53
CA MET A 1 -8.81 4.97 21.76
C MET A 1 -7.69 4.30 22.55
N GLU A 2 -6.98 3.38 21.92
CA GLU A 2 -5.91 2.62 22.54
C GLU A 2 -4.66 3.49 22.71
N LYS A 3 -3.87 3.24 23.77
CA LYS A 3 -2.69 4.05 24.09
C LYS A 3 -1.45 3.69 23.26
N SER A 4 -1.47 2.58 22.51
CA SER A 4 -0.34 2.12 21.71
C SER A 4 -0.77 1.22 20.55
N TRP A 5 0.08 1.14 19.51
CA TRP A 5 -0.09 0.19 18.42
C TRP A 5 -0.29 -1.25 18.91
N LYS A 6 0.48 -1.70 19.90
CA LYS A 6 0.37 -3.06 20.45
C LYS A 6 -1.03 -3.35 20.99
N ALA A 7 -1.63 -2.41 21.71
CA ALA A 7 -2.98 -2.57 22.26
C ALA A 7 -4.05 -2.57 21.15
N ALA A 8 -3.92 -1.69 20.15
CA ALA A 8 -4.81 -1.65 18.99
C ALA A 8 -4.76 -2.94 18.16
N ILE A 9 -3.56 -3.49 17.93
CA ILE A 9 -3.36 -4.76 17.22
C ILE A 9 -4.02 -5.92 17.98
N ILE A 10 -3.80 -6.01 19.30
CA ILE A 10 -4.43 -7.06 20.12
C ILE A 10 -5.95 -6.98 20.02
N ARG A 11 -6.50 -5.76 20.09
CA ARG A 11 -7.95 -5.56 20.01
C ARG A 11 -8.52 -6.03 18.68
N VAL A 12 -7.93 -5.64 17.55
CA VAL A 12 -8.39 -6.10 16.23
C VAL A 12 -8.29 -7.61 16.08
N LEU A 13 -7.18 -8.22 16.50
CA LEU A 13 -7.02 -9.67 16.42
C LEU A 13 -7.93 -10.43 17.41
N CYS A 14 -8.36 -9.80 18.50
CA CYS A 14 -9.32 -10.38 19.44
C CYS A 14 -10.77 -10.30 18.92
N GLU A 15 -11.09 -9.26 18.15
CA GLU A 15 -12.39 -9.06 17.51
C GLU A 15 -12.51 -9.82 16.17
N SER A 16 -11.43 -10.48 15.72
CA SER A 16 -11.39 -11.27 14.49
C SER A 16 -11.44 -12.76 14.80
N ASP A 17 -12.33 -13.49 14.12
CA ASP A 17 -12.45 -14.95 14.25
C ASP A 17 -11.38 -15.73 13.47
N SER A 18 -10.64 -15.05 12.59
CA SER A 18 -9.57 -15.63 11.78
C SER A 18 -8.26 -14.84 11.89
N PRO A 19 -7.12 -15.48 11.61
CA PRO A 19 -5.87 -14.76 11.42
C PRO A 19 -5.99 -13.70 10.33
N LEU A 20 -5.29 -12.58 10.50
CA LEU A 20 -5.35 -11.43 9.57
C LEU A 20 -3.97 -11.06 9.06
N HIS A 21 -3.91 -10.56 7.83
CA HIS A 21 -2.68 -9.97 7.29
C HIS A 21 -2.44 -8.59 7.92
N TYR A 22 -1.16 -8.19 8.10
CA TYR A 22 -0.81 -6.94 8.79
C TYR A 22 -1.37 -5.68 8.13
N THR A 23 -1.64 -5.70 6.81
CA THR A 23 -2.33 -4.62 6.09
C THR A 23 -3.75 -4.46 6.59
N ASP A 24 -4.49 -5.56 6.71
CA ASP A 24 -5.89 -5.58 7.12
C ASP A 24 -6.01 -5.22 8.60
N ILE A 25 -5.06 -5.68 9.42
CA ILE A 25 -4.96 -5.24 10.81
C ILE A 25 -4.81 -3.72 10.88
N SER A 26 -3.90 -3.16 10.07
CA SER A 26 -3.67 -1.70 10.02
C SER A 26 -4.90 -0.93 9.56
N GLU A 27 -5.58 -1.41 8.52
CA GLU A 27 -6.83 -0.82 8.02
C GLU A 27 -7.95 -0.88 9.07
N GLN A 28 -8.15 -2.01 9.73
CA GLN A 28 -9.16 -2.16 10.77
C GLN A 28 -8.89 -1.30 12.01
N ILE A 29 -7.62 -1.15 12.42
CA ILE A 29 -7.25 -0.28 13.54
C ILE A 29 -7.69 1.16 13.28
N LEU A 30 -7.38 1.66 12.08
CA LEU A 30 -7.59 3.07 11.74
C LEU A 30 -9.05 3.35 11.35
N SER A 31 -9.70 2.45 10.60
CA SER A 31 -11.13 2.58 10.27
C SER A 31 -12.05 2.50 11.48
N ARG A 32 -11.72 1.70 12.50
CA ARG A 32 -12.47 1.60 13.76
C ARG A 32 -12.07 2.67 14.80
N GLY A 33 -11.12 3.55 14.48
CA GLY A 33 -10.65 4.61 15.39
C GLY A 33 -9.96 4.08 16.66
N TYR A 34 -9.35 2.89 16.58
CA TYR A 34 -8.65 2.30 17.72
C TYR A 34 -7.31 2.97 17.98
N TYR A 35 -6.69 3.54 16.95
CA TYR A 35 -5.47 4.33 17.03
C TYR A 35 -5.51 5.43 15.98
N GLU A 36 -4.77 6.51 16.18
CA GLU A 36 -4.58 7.58 15.20
C GLU A 36 -3.09 7.79 14.95
N THR A 37 -2.72 7.99 13.69
CA THR A 37 -1.34 8.26 13.31
C THR A 37 -1.30 9.20 12.11
N ASP A 38 -0.28 10.05 12.08
CA ASP A 38 0.14 10.86 10.94
C ASP A 38 1.30 10.22 10.16
N GLY A 39 1.72 9.00 10.52
CA GLY A 39 2.77 8.26 9.82
C GLY A 39 2.39 7.91 8.39
N ALA A 40 3.40 7.75 7.53
CA ALA A 40 3.19 7.51 6.10
C ALA A 40 2.98 6.01 5.77
N THR A 41 3.48 5.11 6.62
CA THR A 41 3.48 3.65 6.39
C THR A 41 2.88 2.83 7.55
N PRO A 42 1.61 3.08 7.95
CA PRO A 42 1.00 2.44 9.12
C PRO A 42 1.01 0.90 9.08
N ALA A 43 0.84 0.27 7.91
CA ALA A 43 0.91 -1.20 7.83
C ALA A 43 2.32 -1.73 8.11
N ALA A 44 3.35 -1.06 7.61
CA ALA A 44 4.74 -1.41 7.91
C ALA A 44 5.04 -1.24 9.41
N THR A 45 4.49 -0.18 10.02
CA THR A 45 4.58 0.02 11.48
C THR A 45 3.93 -1.13 12.25
N VAL A 46 2.72 -1.56 11.87
CA VAL A 46 2.03 -2.70 12.50
C VAL A 46 2.88 -3.98 12.39
N ASN A 47 3.37 -4.30 11.20
CA ASN A 47 4.22 -5.48 11.00
C ASN A 47 5.48 -5.43 11.87
N ALA A 48 6.16 -4.27 11.91
CA ALA A 48 7.35 -4.08 12.73
C ALA A 48 7.07 -4.23 14.24
N GLN A 49 5.93 -3.75 14.73
CA GLN A 49 5.52 -3.90 16.13
C GLN A 49 5.28 -5.37 16.50
N ILE A 50 4.58 -6.12 15.65
CA ILE A 50 4.32 -7.54 15.88
C ILE A 50 5.62 -8.34 15.82
N ALA A 51 6.43 -8.14 14.78
CA ALA A 51 7.71 -8.83 14.61
C ALA A 51 8.67 -8.55 15.77
N SER A 52 8.75 -7.29 16.22
CA SER A 52 9.56 -6.91 17.37
C SER A 52 9.08 -7.57 18.66
N SER A 53 7.75 -7.63 18.89
CA SER A 53 7.20 -8.30 20.07
C SER A 53 7.47 -9.81 20.06
N ILE A 54 7.33 -10.48 18.91
CA ILE A 54 7.68 -11.90 18.77
C ILE A 54 9.19 -12.13 19.05
N LYS A 55 10.05 -11.25 18.52
CA LYS A 55 11.51 -11.36 18.69
C LYS A 55 11.97 -11.14 20.12
N HIS A 56 11.47 -10.10 20.79
CA HIS A 56 11.96 -9.70 22.11
C HIS A 56 11.19 -10.38 23.26
N ASP A 57 9.88 -10.56 23.12
CA ASP A 57 9.04 -11.14 24.18
C ASP A 57 8.95 -12.67 24.09
N GLY A 58 9.28 -13.26 22.93
CA GLY A 58 9.32 -14.71 22.71
C GLY A 58 8.02 -15.39 23.13
N GLU A 59 8.11 -16.30 24.12
CA GLU A 59 6.93 -17.01 24.62
C GLU A 59 5.89 -16.10 25.29
N LYS A 60 6.30 -14.95 25.82
CA LYS A 60 5.41 -13.96 26.43
C LYS A 60 4.72 -13.06 25.41
N SER A 61 5.11 -13.14 24.13
CA SER A 61 4.43 -12.40 23.07
C SER A 61 2.98 -12.90 22.93
N PRO A 62 1.98 -11.99 22.92
CA PRO A 62 0.60 -12.37 22.67
C PRO A 62 0.36 -12.80 21.23
N PHE A 63 1.28 -12.47 20.32
CA PHE A 63 1.16 -12.72 18.89
C PHE A 63 1.82 -14.02 18.48
N VAL A 64 1.22 -14.68 17.50
CA VAL A 64 1.80 -15.82 16.79
C VAL A 64 1.69 -15.60 15.29
N ARG A 65 2.76 -15.94 14.57
CA ARG A 65 2.78 -15.92 13.10
C ARG A 65 2.27 -17.25 12.60
N VAL A 66 1.18 -17.23 11.83
CA VAL A 66 0.57 -18.44 11.26
C VAL A 66 0.85 -18.57 9.75
N GLY A 67 1.25 -17.47 9.11
CA GLY A 67 1.57 -17.43 7.69
C GLY A 67 2.43 -16.20 7.35
N LYS A 68 2.67 -15.99 6.06
CA LYS A 68 3.47 -14.87 5.57
C LYS A 68 2.70 -13.56 5.74
N GLY A 69 3.16 -12.69 6.66
CA GLY A 69 2.44 -11.46 7.00
C GLY A 69 1.11 -11.67 7.74
N ILE A 70 0.74 -12.92 8.03
CA ILE A 70 -0.53 -13.30 8.68
C ILE A 70 -0.26 -13.62 10.15
N PHE A 71 -0.99 -12.94 11.03
CA PHE A 71 -0.83 -13.01 12.47
C PHE A 71 -2.14 -13.35 13.20
N ALA A 72 -2.02 -13.99 14.36
CA ALA A 72 -3.12 -14.31 15.26
C ALA A 72 -2.70 -14.10 16.72
N LEU A 73 -3.67 -14.16 17.66
CA LEU A 73 -3.39 -14.19 19.09
C LEU A 73 -3.19 -15.62 19.58
N LYS A 74 -2.22 -15.85 20.47
CA LYS A 74 -2.00 -17.18 21.10
C LYS A 74 -3.25 -17.68 21.84
N THR A 75 -4.02 -16.79 22.46
CA THR A 75 -5.25 -17.13 23.20
C THR A 75 -6.40 -17.56 22.27
N ALA A 76 -6.43 -17.10 21.01
CA ALA A 76 -7.46 -17.49 20.06
C ALA A 76 -7.28 -18.93 19.54
N LEU A 77 -6.05 -19.45 19.53
CA LEU A 77 -5.76 -20.84 19.14
C LEU A 77 -6.19 -21.87 20.18
N THR A 78 -6.61 -21.45 21.39
CA THR A 78 -7.04 -22.37 22.45
C THR A 78 -8.53 -22.75 22.39
N VAL A 79 -9.29 -22.20 21.42
CA VAL A 79 -10.77 -22.40 21.32
C VAL A 79 -11.18 -23.31 20.14
N LEU A 80 -10.26 -23.79 19.31
CA LEU A 80 -10.59 -24.77 18.27
C LEU A 80 -10.61 -26.19 18.87
N PRO A 81 -11.66 -27.02 18.63
CA PRO A 81 -11.64 -28.41 19.04
C PRO A 81 -10.53 -29.14 18.25
N ALA A 82 -9.59 -29.73 19.00
CA ALA A 82 -8.49 -30.49 18.47
C ALA A 82 -8.99 -31.65 17.59
N THR A 83 -8.73 -31.58 16.29
CA THR A 83 -8.67 -32.77 15.44
C THR A 83 -7.21 -33.23 15.44
N PRO A 84 -6.90 -34.48 15.81
CA PRO A 84 -5.51 -34.89 16.03
C PRO A 84 -4.85 -35.28 14.70
N GLU A 85 -4.11 -34.35 14.09
CA GLU A 85 -3.14 -34.71 13.05
C GLU A 85 -1.70 -34.58 13.56
N LYS A 86 -1.16 -35.77 13.86
CA LYS A 86 0.24 -36.22 13.77
C LYS A 86 1.34 -35.16 13.98
N GLN A 87 1.93 -35.28 15.17
CA GLN A 87 3.25 -34.81 15.57
C GLN A 87 4.31 -34.95 14.45
N LYS A 88 4.81 -33.82 13.96
CA LYS A 88 6.21 -33.68 13.58
C LYS A 88 6.84 -32.67 14.54
N LYS A 89 7.81 -33.15 15.32
CA LYS A 89 8.73 -32.29 16.09
C LYS A 89 9.35 -31.26 15.16
N PRO A 90 9.36 -29.95 15.50
CA PRO A 90 10.30 -29.02 14.92
C PRO A 90 11.41 -28.77 15.94
N THR A 91 12.62 -29.20 15.57
CA THR A 91 13.88 -28.67 16.08
C THR A 91 13.90 -27.15 15.88
N PRO A 92 14.23 -26.32 16.87
CA PRO A 92 14.31 -24.89 16.68
C PRO A 92 15.70 -24.54 16.12
N GLU A 93 15.80 -24.35 14.81
CA GLU A 93 16.86 -23.53 14.23
C GLU A 93 16.25 -22.19 13.80
N PRO A 94 16.81 -21.04 14.22
CA PRO A 94 16.23 -19.74 13.97
C PRO A 94 16.64 -19.25 12.58
N ILE A 95 15.75 -19.40 11.60
CA ILE A 95 15.84 -18.61 10.37
C ILE A 95 14.91 -17.42 10.60
N PHE A 96 15.46 -16.33 11.13
CA PHE A 96 14.74 -15.07 11.36
C PHE A 96 15.57 -13.93 10.80
N ASP A 97 15.84 -14.00 9.50
CA ASP A 97 16.11 -12.78 8.75
C ASP A 97 14.79 -12.10 8.43
N ALA A 98 14.79 -10.78 8.49
CA ALA A 98 13.68 -9.94 8.11
C ALA A 98 13.23 -10.31 6.69
N GLU A 99 12.20 -11.14 6.57
CA GLU A 99 11.70 -11.59 5.27
C GLU A 99 11.05 -10.41 4.55
N ALA A 100 11.87 -9.76 3.70
CA ALA A 100 11.40 -9.01 2.57
C ALA A 100 10.28 -9.80 1.90
N SER A 101 9.17 -9.13 1.58
CA SER A 101 8.14 -9.74 0.76
C SER A 101 8.79 -10.38 -0.48
N ASP A 102 8.63 -11.69 -0.71
CA ASP A 102 9.07 -12.30 -1.98
C ASP A 102 8.45 -11.64 -3.22
N SER A 103 7.45 -10.77 -3.06
CA SER A 103 6.97 -9.91 -4.12
C SER A 103 8.02 -8.86 -4.47
N ILE A 104 8.38 -8.83 -5.74
CA ILE A 104 9.24 -7.83 -6.35
C ILE A 104 8.53 -6.47 -6.37
N ILE A 105 7.20 -6.48 -6.53
CA ILE A 105 6.35 -5.29 -6.44
C ILE A 105 6.14 -4.97 -4.95
N ARG A 106 6.48 -3.75 -4.55
CA ARG A 106 6.40 -3.28 -3.16
C ARG A 106 5.15 -2.46 -2.89
N SER A 107 4.80 -1.63 -3.84
CA SER A 107 3.64 -0.74 -3.77
C SER A 107 3.07 -0.54 -5.15
N PHE A 108 1.79 -0.18 -5.22
CA PHE A 108 1.11 0.13 -6.46
C PHE A 108 0.03 1.18 -6.23
N GLY A 109 -0.44 1.78 -7.31
CA GLY A 109 -1.59 2.68 -7.29
C GLY A 109 -2.44 2.43 -8.52
N MET A 110 -3.75 2.33 -8.34
CA MET A 110 -4.69 1.97 -9.40
C MET A 110 -5.53 3.15 -9.86
N TYR A 111 -5.63 3.33 -11.18
CA TYR A 111 -6.53 4.29 -11.84
C TYR A 111 -6.42 5.74 -11.34
N TRP A 112 -5.22 6.17 -10.95
CA TRP A 112 -4.91 7.53 -10.56
C TRP A 112 -5.26 8.49 -11.69
N GLN A 113 -5.89 9.60 -11.33
CA GLN A 113 -6.38 10.60 -12.26
C GLN A 113 -5.26 11.54 -12.68
N ARG A 114 -5.21 11.82 -13.98
CA ARG A 114 -4.20 12.68 -14.58
C ARG A 114 -4.30 14.14 -14.13
N ASP A 115 -5.51 14.64 -13.95
CA ASP A 115 -5.82 16.03 -13.61
C ASP A 115 -5.47 16.40 -12.15
N LEU A 116 -5.34 15.40 -11.28
CA LEU A 116 -4.90 15.59 -9.88
C LEU A 116 -3.38 15.73 -9.72
N VAL A 117 -2.62 15.80 -10.82
CA VAL A 117 -1.16 15.93 -10.85
C VAL A 117 -0.75 17.25 -11.50
N VAL A 118 0.18 17.98 -10.88
CA VAL A 118 0.84 19.12 -11.52
C VAL A 118 1.95 18.64 -12.45
N TRP A 119 1.68 18.63 -13.75
CA TRP A 119 2.61 18.18 -14.78
C TRP A 119 3.72 19.20 -15.03
N ARG A 120 4.95 18.82 -14.67
CA ARG A 120 6.20 19.57 -14.87
C ARG A 120 7.35 18.58 -15.07
N ASN A 121 8.58 19.08 -15.26
CA ASN A 121 9.74 18.24 -15.55
C ASN A 121 10.03 17.17 -14.46
N ASP A 122 9.78 17.51 -13.18
CA ASP A 122 9.81 16.60 -12.04
C ASP A 122 8.43 16.63 -11.36
N PRO A 123 7.42 15.93 -11.90
CA PRO A 123 6.07 15.96 -11.33
C PRO A 123 6.05 15.12 -10.05
N LYS A 124 5.26 15.58 -9.08
CA LYS A 124 5.04 14.89 -7.81
C LYS A 124 3.80 14.02 -7.92
N LEU A 125 3.91 12.78 -7.49
CA LEU A 125 2.83 11.80 -7.56
C LEU A 125 2.44 11.42 -6.13
N PHE A 126 1.59 12.22 -5.50
CA PHE A 126 1.24 12.02 -4.11
C PHE A 126 0.26 10.85 -3.94
N GLY A 127 0.61 9.92 -3.05
CA GLY A 127 -0.25 8.82 -2.64
C GLY A 127 -0.28 8.66 -1.13
N LYS A 128 -1.39 8.15 -0.61
CA LYS A 128 -1.61 7.87 0.82
C LYS A 128 -2.05 6.43 1.00
N GLN A 129 -1.54 5.77 2.03
CA GLN A 129 -2.01 4.42 2.38
C GLN A 129 -3.42 4.48 2.96
N GLN A 130 -3.74 5.52 3.73
CA GLN A 130 -5.06 5.78 4.27
C GLN A 130 -5.35 7.28 4.33
N ALA A 131 -6.61 7.66 4.51
CA ALA A 131 -7.05 9.07 4.41
C ALA A 131 -6.26 10.03 5.35
N THR A 132 -5.90 9.57 6.55
CA THR A 132 -5.17 10.35 7.56
C THR A 132 -3.65 10.23 7.46
N SER A 133 -3.13 9.29 6.66
CA SER A 133 -1.69 9.09 6.50
C SER A 133 -1.03 10.28 5.81
N LYS A 134 0.23 10.54 6.18
CA LYS A 134 1.06 11.51 5.45
C LYS A 134 1.25 11.07 3.98
N PRO A 135 1.11 11.98 3.01
CA PRO A 135 1.32 11.65 1.60
C PRO A 135 2.79 11.35 1.30
N ILE A 136 3.01 10.46 0.34
CA ILE A 136 4.32 10.04 -0.17
C ILE A 136 4.42 10.42 -1.64
N ASP A 137 5.56 10.96 -2.07
CA ASP A 137 5.84 11.25 -3.48
C ASP A 137 6.36 9.99 -4.22
N PHE A 138 5.50 9.39 -5.03
CA PHE A 138 5.83 8.24 -5.88
C PHE A 138 6.47 8.63 -7.23
N GLY A 139 6.75 9.91 -7.47
CA GLY A 139 7.33 10.39 -8.73
C GLY A 139 8.65 9.70 -9.10
N LYS A 140 9.44 9.32 -8.10
CA LYS A 140 10.74 8.65 -8.26
C LYS A 140 10.66 7.12 -8.42
N GLN A 141 9.46 6.55 -8.46
CA GLN A 141 9.28 5.11 -8.50
C GLN A 141 9.87 4.47 -9.77
N LYS A 142 10.38 3.24 -9.63
CA LYS A 142 10.80 2.36 -10.73
C LYS A 142 9.79 1.23 -10.86
N GLY A 143 9.55 0.76 -12.08
CA GLY A 143 8.64 -0.35 -12.35
C GLY A 143 7.84 -0.20 -13.64
N ILE A 144 6.57 -0.61 -13.60
CA ILE A 144 5.66 -0.65 -14.76
C ILE A 144 4.51 0.33 -14.53
N TYR A 145 4.01 0.95 -15.60
CA TYR A 145 2.80 1.75 -15.54
C TYR A 145 1.89 1.47 -16.74
N ILE A 146 0.61 1.71 -16.54
CA ILE A 146 -0.46 1.53 -17.51
C ILE A 146 -1.17 2.86 -17.65
N LEU A 147 -1.42 3.30 -18.89
CA LEU A 147 -2.21 4.48 -19.20
C LEU A 147 -3.57 4.05 -19.71
N TYR A 148 -4.62 4.72 -19.23
CA TYR A 148 -5.99 4.43 -19.59
C TYR A 148 -6.68 5.64 -20.17
N ASP A 149 -7.55 5.38 -21.14
CA ASP A 149 -8.67 6.25 -21.46
C ASP A 149 -9.93 5.63 -20.84
N HIS A 150 -10.39 6.25 -19.75
CA HIS A 150 -11.42 5.71 -18.86
C HIS A 150 -11.00 4.33 -18.31
N HIS A 151 -11.56 3.25 -18.84
CA HIS A 151 -11.22 1.87 -18.47
C HIS A 151 -10.43 1.14 -19.57
N THR A 152 -10.21 1.78 -20.72
CA THR A 152 -9.51 1.17 -21.84
C THR A 152 -8.01 1.36 -21.68
N VAL A 153 -7.24 0.27 -21.69
CA VAL A 153 -5.77 0.34 -21.71
C VAL A 153 -5.31 0.91 -23.06
N VAL A 154 -4.58 2.02 -23.02
CA VAL A 154 -4.05 2.71 -24.21
C VAL A 154 -2.56 2.47 -24.39
N TYR A 155 -1.83 2.32 -23.29
CA TYR A 155 -0.39 2.12 -23.32
C TYR A 155 0.13 1.43 -22.06
N VAL A 156 1.16 0.61 -22.21
CA VAL A 156 1.92 0.04 -21.09
C VAL A 156 3.38 0.44 -21.26
N GLY A 157 3.98 0.96 -20.19
CA GLY A 157 5.35 1.44 -20.19
C GLY A 157 6.16 0.97 -19.01
N ARG A 158 7.48 1.13 -19.11
CA ARG A 158 8.44 0.83 -18.05
C ARG A 158 9.20 2.09 -17.60
N SER A 159 9.58 2.12 -16.34
CA SER A 159 10.35 3.16 -15.65
C SER A 159 11.55 2.48 -14.99
N VAL A 160 12.74 2.61 -15.59
CA VAL A 160 13.99 2.00 -15.09
C VAL A 160 15.05 3.07 -14.92
N ASP A 161 15.59 3.59 -16.03
CA ASP A 161 16.63 4.63 -16.01
C ASP A 161 16.06 6.03 -15.73
N ARG A 162 14.81 6.24 -16.14
CA ARG A 162 14.05 7.47 -15.89
C ARG A 162 12.94 7.17 -14.89
N PRO A 163 12.71 8.05 -13.90
CA PRO A 163 11.70 7.84 -12.87
C PRO A 163 10.28 7.91 -13.44
N LEU A 164 9.33 7.33 -12.72
CA LEU A 164 7.93 7.16 -13.14
C LEU A 164 7.30 8.51 -13.53
N GLY A 165 7.41 9.51 -12.66
CA GLY A 165 6.85 10.84 -12.89
C GLY A 165 7.36 11.46 -14.18
N LYS A 166 8.67 11.36 -14.44
CA LYS A 166 9.28 11.88 -15.67
C LYS A 166 8.72 11.18 -16.93
N ARG A 167 8.55 9.86 -16.89
CA ARG A 167 7.97 9.09 -18.01
C ARG A 167 6.50 9.44 -18.24
N LEU A 168 5.72 9.59 -17.18
CA LEU A 168 4.32 10.02 -17.29
C LEU A 168 4.20 11.45 -17.84
N PHE A 169 5.08 12.37 -17.41
CA PHE A 169 5.13 13.74 -17.95
C PHE A 169 5.42 13.76 -19.45
N GLU A 170 6.35 12.95 -19.94
CA GLU A 170 6.63 12.84 -21.38
C GLU A 170 5.37 12.46 -22.18
N HIS A 171 4.53 11.57 -21.64
CA HIS A 171 3.24 11.17 -22.24
C HIS A 171 2.15 12.23 -22.17
N THR A 172 2.38 13.36 -21.49
CA THR A 172 1.44 14.50 -21.54
C THR A 172 1.67 15.40 -22.75
N VAL A 173 2.86 15.32 -23.36
CA VAL A 173 3.29 16.21 -24.45
C VAL A 173 3.45 15.45 -25.77
N ASP A 174 3.73 14.15 -25.71
CA ASP A 174 3.92 13.34 -26.92
C ASP A 174 2.60 12.97 -27.62
N ARG A 175 2.66 12.04 -28.59
CA ARG A 175 1.50 11.56 -29.35
C ARG A 175 0.38 10.95 -28.50
N LEU A 176 0.65 10.58 -27.25
CA LEU A 176 -0.32 10.05 -26.29
C LEU A 176 -0.95 11.17 -25.45
N GLY A 177 -0.49 12.41 -25.56
CA GLY A 177 -0.89 13.55 -24.73
C GLY A 177 -2.40 13.80 -24.58
N SER A 178 -3.23 13.40 -25.54
CA SER A 178 -4.70 13.52 -25.47
C SER A 178 -5.44 12.17 -25.39
N ARG A 179 -4.71 11.07 -25.23
CA ARG A 179 -5.25 9.70 -25.33
C ARG A 179 -5.39 8.98 -24.00
N TRP A 180 -5.19 9.67 -22.88
CA TRP A 180 -5.32 9.06 -21.56
C TRP A 180 -5.73 10.10 -20.50
N ASN A 181 -6.53 9.65 -19.54
CA ASN A 181 -7.03 10.42 -18.41
C ASN A 181 -6.72 9.76 -17.05
N ARG A 182 -6.32 8.49 -17.04
CA ARG A 182 -5.95 7.74 -15.83
C ARG A 182 -4.69 6.93 -16.03
N PHE A 183 -4.04 6.57 -14.93
CA PHE A 183 -2.87 5.69 -14.95
C PHE A 183 -2.81 4.79 -13.71
N SER A 184 -2.27 3.60 -13.88
CA SER A 184 -1.86 2.72 -12.78
C SER A 184 -0.35 2.57 -12.81
N TRP A 185 0.25 2.30 -11.66
CA TRP A 185 1.68 2.06 -11.56
C TRP A 185 1.97 0.95 -10.55
N PHE A 186 3.01 0.18 -10.83
CA PHE A 186 3.48 -0.95 -10.02
C PHE A 186 4.96 -0.73 -9.73
N GLY A 187 5.28 -0.51 -8.46
CA GLY A 187 6.52 0.05 -8.00
C GLY A 187 7.44 -0.93 -7.29
N LEU A 188 8.75 -0.73 -7.48
CA LEU A 188 9.81 -1.59 -6.97
C LEU A 188 10.55 -1.02 -5.75
N LEU A 189 10.43 0.28 -5.49
CA LEU A 189 11.03 0.93 -4.32
C LEU A 189 10.06 0.89 -3.14
N ASP A 190 10.62 0.75 -1.94
CA ASP A 190 9.85 0.79 -0.69
C ASP A 190 9.49 2.23 -0.32
N ALA A 191 8.26 2.40 0.15
CA ALA A 191 7.85 3.63 0.82
C ALA A 191 8.49 3.72 2.21
N THR A 192 8.94 4.92 2.57
CA THR A 192 9.54 5.21 3.87
C THR A 192 8.65 6.13 4.70
N ASP A 193 8.76 6.05 6.03
CA ASP A 193 7.89 6.79 6.94
C ASP A 193 8.13 8.31 6.90
N ASP A 194 9.30 8.77 6.45
CA ASP A 194 9.59 10.18 6.20
C ASP A 194 8.85 10.74 4.97
N GLY A 195 8.21 9.88 4.16
CA GLY A 195 7.48 10.26 2.95
C GLY A 195 8.29 10.13 1.67
N GLY A 196 9.40 9.39 1.72
CA GLY A 196 10.30 9.14 0.59
C GLY A 196 10.15 7.73 0.02
N LEU A 197 11.08 7.42 -0.90
CA LEU A 197 11.24 6.09 -1.48
C LEU A 197 12.68 5.61 -1.27
N LYS A 198 12.84 4.31 -1.01
CA LYS A 198 14.14 3.68 -0.84
C LYS A 198 14.27 2.44 -1.73
N GLU A 199 15.42 2.32 -2.39
CA GLU A 199 15.79 1.10 -3.09
C GLU A 199 16.29 0.06 -2.09
N THR A 200 15.70 -1.13 -2.12
CA THR A 200 16.13 -2.28 -1.33
C THR A 200 16.38 -3.46 -2.24
N PRO A 201 17.33 -4.34 -1.89
CA PRO A 201 17.53 -5.59 -2.63
C PRO A 201 16.23 -6.38 -2.68
N PHE A 202 15.95 -7.02 -3.81
CA PHE A 202 14.83 -7.95 -3.94
C PHE A 202 15.36 -9.36 -4.23
N SER A 203 14.55 -10.36 -3.85
CA SER A 203 14.82 -11.75 -4.18
C SER A 203 14.59 -11.98 -5.67
N ASN A 204 15.59 -12.52 -6.36
CA ASN A 204 15.52 -12.84 -7.79
C ASN A 204 15.13 -14.30 -8.03
N SER A 205 14.45 -14.94 -7.07
CA SER A 205 14.03 -16.33 -7.23
C SER A 205 12.95 -16.45 -8.32
N LEU A 206 12.91 -17.58 -9.04
CA LEU A 206 11.88 -17.85 -10.03
C LEU A 206 10.47 -17.76 -9.42
N SER A 207 10.31 -18.27 -8.19
CA SER A 207 9.05 -18.19 -7.44
C SER A 207 8.62 -16.74 -7.18
N SER A 208 9.55 -15.88 -6.77
CA SER A 208 9.32 -14.44 -6.54
C SER A 208 8.88 -13.73 -7.83
N ILE A 209 9.52 -14.05 -8.96
CA ILE A 209 9.17 -13.48 -10.26
C ILE A 209 7.78 -13.92 -10.71
N ILE A 210 7.49 -15.23 -10.66
CA ILE A 210 6.19 -15.77 -11.07
C ILE A 210 5.07 -15.19 -10.20
N ALA A 211 5.26 -15.16 -8.88
CA ALA A 211 4.30 -14.58 -7.96
C ALA A 211 4.06 -13.10 -8.28
N SER A 212 5.11 -12.33 -8.58
CA SER A 212 4.99 -10.90 -8.91
C SER A 212 4.29 -10.65 -10.25
N LEU A 213 4.51 -11.50 -11.25
CA LEU A 213 3.83 -11.41 -12.54
C LEU A 213 2.35 -11.80 -12.44
N GLU A 214 2.03 -12.87 -11.71
CA GLU A 214 0.64 -13.27 -11.43
C GLU A 214 -0.09 -12.13 -10.71
N ALA A 215 0.52 -11.62 -9.64
CA ALA A 215 0.07 -10.49 -8.86
C ALA A 215 -0.24 -9.25 -9.72
N LEU A 216 0.70 -8.84 -10.58
CA LEU A 216 0.49 -7.72 -11.52
C LEU A 216 -0.70 -7.97 -12.46
N LEU A 217 -0.83 -9.17 -13.02
CA LEU A 217 -1.90 -9.50 -13.96
C LEU A 217 -3.26 -9.55 -13.29
N ILE A 218 -3.34 -10.05 -12.05
CA ILE A 218 -4.57 -10.08 -11.27
C ILE A 218 -5.06 -8.65 -10.99
N GLU A 219 -4.18 -7.79 -10.49
CA GLU A 219 -4.53 -6.40 -10.16
C GLU A 219 -4.83 -5.58 -11.42
N ALA A 220 -4.05 -5.73 -12.49
CA ALA A 220 -4.25 -4.95 -13.71
C ALA A 220 -5.46 -5.38 -14.55
N LEU A 221 -5.78 -6.68 -14.58
CA LEU A 221 -6.86 -7.22 -15.43
C LEU A 221 -8.17 -7.44 -14.67
N GLU A 222 -8.13 -7.44 -13.34
CA GLU A 222 -9.28 -7.68 -12.48
C GLU A 222 -10.14 -8.89 -12.90
N PRO A 223 -9.55 -10.09 -13.14
CA PRO A 223 -10.30 -11.18 -13.76
C PRO A 223 -11.42 -11.68 -12.84
N PRO A 224 -12.67 -11.83 -13.33
CA PRO A 224 -13.84 -12.10 -12.50
C PRO A 224 -13.80 -13.46 -11.79
N GLN A 225 -13.00 -14.40 -12.31
CA GLN A 225 -12.85 -15.74 -11.73
C GLN A 225 -11.72 -15.83 -10.70
N ASN A 226 -10.88 -14.80 -10.58
CA ASN A 226 -9.82 -14.77 -9.58
C ASN A 226 -10.40 -14.38 -8.23
N ARG A 227 -10.74 -15.39 -7.43
CA ARG A 227 -11.13 -15.22 -6.03
C ARG A 227 -9.97 -14.87 -5.10
N LYS A 228 -8.72 -14.96 -5.59
CA LYS A 228 -7.49 -14.64 -4.85
C LYS A 228 -7.25 -13.12 -4.63
N ARG A 229 -8.27 -12.26 -4.73
CA ARG A 229 -8.09 -10.85 -4.36
C ARG A 229 -7.76 -10.80 -2.87
N GLY A 230 -6.61 -10.22 -2.49
CA GLY A 230 -6.25 -9.92 -1.11
C GLY A 230 -5.38 -10.96 -0.36
N ASP A 231 -5.57 -12.27 -0.53
CA ASP A 231 -4.98 -13.25 0.41
C ASP A 231 -3.46 -13.51 0.25
N ASP A 232 -2.90 -13.34 -0.96
CA ASP A 232 -1.46 -13.58 -1.23
C ASP A 232 -0.72 -12.36 -1.81
N PHE A 233 -1.44 -11.26 -2.09
CA PHE A 233 -0.85 -10.06 -2.66
C PHE A 233 -0.27 -9.19 -1.55
N SER A 234 1.05 -9.32 -1.32
CA SER A 234 1.73 -8.62 -0.22
C SER A 234 2.03 -7.13 -0.49
N ALA A 235 1.77 -6.63 -1.71
CA ALA A 235 2.10 -5.26 -2.06
C ALA A 235 1.03 -4.29 -1.56
N ILE A 236 1.47 -3.10 -1.16
CA ILE A 236 0.59 -2.11 -0.55
C ILE A 236 0.00 -1.20 -1.63
N GLU A 237 -1.33 -1.09 -1.66
CA GLU A 237 -2.00 -0.09 -2.49
C GLU A 237 -1.89 1.30 -1.85
N TYR A 238 -1.62 2.29 -2.69
CA TYR A 238 -1.70 3.71 -2.34
C TYR A 238 -2.79 4.39 -3.15
N ILE A 239 -3.67 5.08 -2.42
CA ILE A 239 -4.74 5.90 -2.98
C ILE A 239 -4.14 7.26 -3.35
N GLN A 240 -4.48 7.78 -4.53
CA GLN A 240 -3.98 9.08 -4.98
C GLN A 240 -4.43 10.20 -4.04
N ASP A 241 -3.51 11.10 -3.70
CA ASP A 241 -3.82 12.39 -3.09
C ASP A 241 -3.64 13.51 -4.11
N ILE A 242 -4.49 14.52 -4.03
CA ILE A 242 -4.40 15.71 -4.90
C ILE A 242 -3.14 16.49 -4.57
N ASP A 243 -2.43 16.97 -5.60
CA ASP A 243 -1.29 17.86 -5.40
C ASP A 243 -1.73 19.09 -4.57
N PRO A 244 -1.04 19.42 -3.47
CA PRO A 244 -1.37 20.58 -2.63
C PRO A 244 -1.52 21.89 -3.42
N GLU A 245 -0.76 22.05 -4.51
CA GLU A 245 -0.83 23.22 -5.38
C GLU A 245 -2.17 23.32 -6.12
N LEU A 246 -2.77 22.20 -6.52
CA LEU A 246 -4.10 22.18 -7.15
C LEU A 246 -5.19 22.49 -6.13
N ARG A 247 -5.08 21.89 -4.94
CA ARG A 247 -6.01 22.13 -3.83
C ARG A 247 -6.03 23.61 -3.44
N GLU A 248 -4.87 24.26 -3.35
CA GLU A 248 -4.79 25.69 -3.05
C GLU A 248 -5.46 26.54 -4.13
N ARG A 249 -5.24 26.24 -5.42
CA ARG A 249 -5.87 26.95 -6.54
C ARG A 249 -7.40 26.83 -6.51
N GLU A 250 -7.94 25.67 -6.17
CA GLU A 250 -9.40 25.45 -6.01
C GLU A 250 -9.98 26.25 -4.84
N ILE A 251 -9.28 26.29 -3.70
CA ILE A 251 -9.71 27.10 -2.55
C ILE A 251 -9.74 28.58 -2.94
N GLN A 252 -8.69 29.07 -3.59
CA GLN A 252 -8.61 30.47 -4.03
C GLN A 252 -9.65 30.84 -5.09
N SER A 253 -9.99 29.92 -6.01
CA SER A 253 -11.04 30.17 -7.01
C SER A 253 -12.43 30.19 -6.38
N THR A 254 -12.68 29.31 -5.41
CA THR A 254 -13.93 29.25 -4.64
C THR A 254 -14.13 30.51 -3.81
N LEU A 255 -13.10 30.96 -3.08
CA LEU A 255 -13.15 32.20 -2.29
C LEU A 255 -13.46 33.42 -3.17
N ARG A 256 -12.77 33.57 -4.32
CA ARG A 256 -13.04 34.66 -5.27
C ARG A 256 -14.49 34.62 -5.80
N SER A 257 -15.01 33.43 -6.07
CA SER A 257 -16.40 33.26 -6.53
C SER A 257 -17.42 33.66 -5.46
N ILE A 258 -17.14 33.36 -4.18
CA ILE A 258 -17.97 33.78 -3.04
C ILE A 258 -17.93 35.30 -2.88
N GLU A 259 -16.75 35.92 -2.94
CA GLU A 259 -16.59 37.38 -2.86
C GLU A 259 -17.35 38.11 -3.97
N GLN A 260 -17.30 37.62 -5.21
CA GLN A 260 -18.05 38.19 -6.33
C GLN A 260 -19.57 38.09 -6.12
N LYS A 261 -20.07 36.95 -5.60
CA LYS A 261 -21.49 36.78 -5.28
C LYS A 261 -21.93 37.72 -4.15
N MET A 262 -21.10 37.94 -3.14
CA MET A 262 -21.41 38.88 -2.05
C MET A 262 -21.42 40.33 -2.53
N ARG A 263 -20.54 40.71 -3.47
CA ARG A 263 -20.51 42.06 -4.07
C ARG A 263 -21.64 42.31 -5.07
N GLY A 264 -22.12 41.28 -5.76
CA GLY A 264 -23.21 41.37 -6.73
C GLY A 264 -24.62 41.21 -6.13
N GLY A 265 -24.71 40.93 -4.83
CA GLY A 265 -25.97 40.79 -4.07
C GLY A 265 -26.32 42.01 -3.20
N SER A 266 -25.66 43.15 -3.38
CA SER A 266 -26.03 44.45 -2.78
C SER A 266 -26.67 45.37 -3.82
#